data_AF-A0A6V8PMV9-F1
#
_entry.id   AF-A0A6V8PMV9-F1
#
_cell.length_a   1.000
_cell.length_b   1.000
_cell.length_c   1.000
_cell.angle_alpha   90.00
_cell.angle_beta   90.00
_cell.angle_gamma   90.00
#
_symmetry.space_group_name_H-M   'P 1'
#
loop_
_entity.id
_entity.type
_entity.pdbx_description
1 polymer ?
#
loop_
_entity_poly.entity_id
_entity_poly.type
_entity_poly.pdbx_seq_one_letter_code
_entity_poly.pdbx_strand_id
1 'polypeptide(L)'
;MNPPKCDDLDYIHFLIASQKVFTCTEAARCQPEGKAPAHDAFTRLLQRQLPDTEALWQEAKELVDRKQGLLVVDDTTLDKLYARKMELVTYHWSGKHRQVV
;
A
#
# COMPACT_ATOMS: atom_id res chain seq x y z
N MET A 1 -23.33 14.37 1.20
CA MET A 1 -21.96 13.94 1.57
C MET A 1 -21.00 15.04 1.14
N ASN A 2 -20.04 15.47 1.96
CA ASN A 2 -19.07 16.48 1.53
C ASN A 2 -18.22 15.94 0.36
N PRO A 3 -17.86 16.77 -0.63
CA PRO A 3 -16.99 16.35 -1.71
C PRO A 3 -15.64 15.84 -1.17
N PRO A 4 -14.99 14.88 -1.85
CA PRO A 4 -13.63 14.49 -1.53
C PRO A 4 -12.71 15.73 -1.57
N LYS A 5 -11.77 15.80 -0.61
CA LYS A 5 -10.84 16.93 -0.50
C LYS A 5 -9.49 16.67 -1.19
N CYS A 6 -9.22 15.42 -1.56
CA CYS A 6 -8.06 14.94 -2.30
C CYS A 6 -8.52 13.81 -3.23
N ASP A 7 -7.76 13.56 -4.28
CA ASP A 7 -7.96 12.46 -5.23
C ASP A 7 -6.81 11.45 -5.22
N ASP A 8 -6.90 10.47 -6.12
CA ASP A 8 -5.89 9.43 -6.29
C ASP A 8 -4.54 9.98 -6.77
N LEU A 9 -4.55 10.93 -7.71
CA LEU A 9 -3.33 11.57 -8.20
C LEU A 9 -2.57 12.32 -7.10
N ASP A 10 -3.27 13.01 -6.21
CA ASP A 10 -2.66 13.66 -5.03
C ASP A 10 -1.84 12.65 -4.21
N TYR A 11 -2.42 11.47 -3.96
CA TYR A 11 -1.77 10.43 -3.16
C TYR A 11 -0.66 9.71 -3.94
N ILE A 12 -0.85 9.45 -5.23
CA ILE A 12 0.18 8.85 -6.11
C ILE A 12 1.40 9.75 -6.18
N HIS A 13 1.23 11.06 -6.40
CA HIS A 13 2.34 12.01 -6.42
C HIS A 13 3.07 12.05 -5.07
N PHE A 14 2.33 12.00 -3.95
CA PHE A 14 2.94 11.86 -2.63
C PHE A 14 3.78 10.58 -2.50
N LEU A 15 3.29 9.43 -2.98
CA LEU A 15 4.02 8.16 -2.93
C LEU A 15 5.28 8.20 -3.80
N ILE A 16 5.22 8.81 -4.98
CA ILE A 16 6.37 8.96 -5.89
C ILE A 16 7.43 9.89 -5.30
N ALA A 17 7.00 11.00 -4.67
CA ALA A 17 7.91 11.98 -4.10
C ALA A 17 8.51 11.56 -2.74
N SER A 18 7.77 10.75 -1.97
CA SER A 18 8.20 10.32 -0.64
C SER A 18 9.25 9.22 -0.70
N GLN A 19 10.31 9.36 0.10
CA GLN A 19 11.42 8.40 0.10
C GLN A 19 11.47 7.51 1.35
N LYS A 20 10.80 7.91 2.44
CA LYS A 20 10.98 7.29 3.77
C LYS A 20 9.69 7.06 4.54
N VAL A 21 8.78 8.03 4.52
CA VAL A 21 7.59 7.99 5.38
C VAL A 21 6.35 8.16 4.53
N PHE A 22 5.49 7.14 4.55
CA PHE A 22 4.33 7.00 3.66
C PHE A 22 3.01 7.04 4.45
N THR A 23 2.95 7.87 5.50
CA THR A 23 1.76 7.98 6.35
C THR A 23 0.80 9.05 5.85
N CYS A 24 -0.50 8.92 6.13
CA CYS A 24 -1.48 9.97 5.82
C CYS A 24 -1.17 11.31 6.50
N THR A 25 -0.50 11.29 7.66
CA THR A 25 -0.03 12.49 8.35
C THR A 25 1.10 13.18 7.58
N GLU A 26 2.02 12.40 7.01
CA GLU A 26 3.05 12.95 6.12
C GLU A 26 2.48 13.44 4.80
N ALA A 27 1.53 12.70 4.24
CA ALA A 27 0.81 13.12 3.04
C ALA A 27 0.15 14.48 3.22
N ALA A 28 -0.43 14.75 4.40
CA ALA A 28 -1.01 16.05 4.74
C ALA A 28 0.06 17.13 5.01
N ARG A 29 1.18 16.77 5.65
CA ARG A 29 2.25 17.72 5.99
C ARG A 29 2.95 18.28 4.75
N CYS A 30 3.14 17.46 3.72
CA CYS A 30 3.87 17.82 2.51
C CYS A 30 3.01 18.56 1.46
N GLN A 31 1.75 18.86 1.77
CA GLN A 31 0.88 19.59 0.84
C GLN A 31 1.24 21.08 0.75
N PRO A 32 1.03 21.72 -0.40
CA PRO A 32 1.19 23.16 -0.56
C PRO A 32 0.32 23.95 0.43
N GLU A 33 0.78 25.14 0.83
CA GLU A 33 0.02 26.03 1.71
C GLU A 33 -1.33 26.43 1.08
N GLY A 34 -2.38 26.53 1.91
CA GLY A 34 -3.73 26.90 1.48
C GLY A 34 -4.79 25.92 1.97
N LYS A 35 -5.75 25.56 1.10
CA LYS A 35 -6.82 24.58 1.41
C LYS A 35 -6.31 23.13 1.34
N ALA A 36 -5.20 22.84 2.02
CA ALA A 36 -4.58 21.53 2.02
C ALA A 36 -5.50 20.45 2.64
N PRO A 37 -5.54 19.23 2.08
CA PRO A 37 -6.24 18.11 2.69
C PRO A 37 -5.60 17.72 4.03
N ALA A 38 -6.42 17.54 5.06
CA ALA A 38 -5.97 16.93 6.31
C ALA A 38 -5.73 15.42 6.14
N HIS A 39 -5.01 14.80 7.07
CA HIS A 39 -4.69 13.37 7.03
C HIS A 39 -5.95 12.47 6.91
N ASP A 40 -7.04 12.84 7.57
CA ASP A 40 -8.34 12.15 7.48
C ASP A 40 -8.97 12.17 6.07
N ALA A 41 -8.59 13.13 5.21
CA ALA A 41 -9.01 13.11 3.81
C ALA A 41 -8.34 11.95 3.06
N PHE A 42 -7.03 11.79 3.22
CA PHE A 42 -6.28 10.67 2.64
C PHE A 42 -6.73 9.33 3.22
N THR A 43 -6.96 9.24 4.52
CA THR A 43 -7.49 8.00 5.13
C THR A 43 -8.84 7.62 4.52
N ARG A 44 -9.75 8.58 4.33
CA ARG A 44 -11.06 8.30 3.70
C ARG A 44 -10.94 7.99 2.21
N LEU A 45 -9.99 8.58 1.49
CA LEU A 45 -9.69 8.22 0.10
C LEU A 45 -9.30 6.75 0.01
N LEU A 46 -8.30 6.33 0.79
CA LEU A 46 -7.79 4.95 0.79
C LEU A 46 -8.84 3.94 1.25
N GLN A 47 -9.69 4.28 2.21
CA GLN A 47 -10.76 3.39 2.66
C GLN A 47 -11.88 3.20 1.64
N ARG A 48 -12.08 4.15 0.72
CA ARG A 48 -13.10 4.05 -0.34
C ARG A 48 -12.60 3.24 -1.53
N GLN A 49 -11.29 3.21 -1.75
CA GLN A 49 -10.67 2.47 -2.84
C GLN A 49 -10.26 1.09 -2.33
N LEU A 50 -11.12 0.09 -2.57
CA LEU A 50 -10.71 -1.30 -2.42
C LEU A 50 -9.63 -1.59 -3.48
N PRO A 51 -8.51 -2.23 -3.11
CA PRO A 51 -7.50 -2.62 -4.09
C PRO A 51 -8.12 -3.61 -5.08
N ASP A 52 -8.22 -3.20 -6.34
CA ASP A 52 -8.69 -4.03 -7.45
C ASP A 52 -7.49 -4.71 -8.11
N THR A 53 -7.23 -5.96 -7.71
CA THR A 53 -6.13 -6.76 -8.26
C THR A 53 -6.33 -7.08 -9.73
N GLU A 54 -7.59 -7.14 -10.20
CA GLU A 54 -7.89 -7.41 -11.60
C GLU A 54 -7.54 -6.18 -12.45
N ALA A 55 -7.97 -4.99 -12.03
CA ALA A 55 -7.60 -3.74 -12.70
C ALA A 55 -6.07 -3.58 -12.79
N LEU A 56 -5.36 -3.82 -11.68
CA LEU A 56 -3.89 -3.80 -11.67
C LEU A 56 -3.30 -4.81 -12.66
N TRP A 57 -3.83 -6.03 -12.71
CA TRP A 57 -3.36 -7.04 -13.66
C TRP A 57 -3.63 -6.66 -15.12
N GLN A 58 -4.78 -6.04 -15.42
CA GLN A 58 -5.11 -5.57 -16.77
C GLN A 58 -4.12 -4.53 -17.29
N GLU A 59 -3.59 -3.68 -16.40
CA GLU A 59 -2.51 -2.74 -16.75
C GLU A 59 -1.15 -3.43 -16.85
N ALA A 60 -0.81 -4.28 -15.87
CA ALA A 60 0.52 -4.88 -15.78
C ALA A 60 0.79 -5.98 -16.81
N LYS A 61 -0.24 -6.69 -17.30
CA LYS A 61 -0.07 -7.86 -18.18
C LYS A 61 0.69 -7.56 -19.48
N GLU A 62 0.61 -6.33 -19.99
CA GLU A 62 1.32 -5.91 -21.21
C GLU A 62 2.84 -5.77 -20.98
N LEU A 63 3.26 -5.64 -19.72
CA LEU A 63 4.66 -5.55 -19.30
C LEU A 63 5.28 -6.92 -18.97
N VAL A 64 4.50 -8.00 -19.04
CA VAL A 64 4.89 -9.35 -18.62
C VAL A 64 4.94 -10.29 -19.82
N ASP A 65 6.09 -10.93 -20.08
CA ASP A 65 6.15 -12.06 -21.00
C ASP A 65 5.53 -13.30 -20.35
N ARG A 66 4.34 -13.68 -20.82
CA ARG A 66 3.57 -14.82 -20.29
C ARG A 66 4.07 -16.19 -20.75
N LYS A 67 5.05 -16.23 -21.67
CA LYS A 67 5.63 -17.48 -22.21
C LYS A 67 6.96 -17.85 -21.56
N GLN A 68 7.52 -16.97 -20.74
CA GLN A 68 8.79 -17.16 -20.06
C GLN A 68 8.64 -16.80 -18.58
N GLY A 69 9.55 -17.29 -17.74
CA GLY A 69 9.48 -17.02 -16.32
C GLY A 69 10.69 -17.51 -15.55
N LEU A 70 10.77 -17.07 -14.30
CA LEU A 70 11.77 -17.47 -13.33
C LEU A 70 11.04 -18.13 -12.15
N LEU A 71 11.58 -19.23 -11.64
CA LEU A 71 11.13 -19.77 -10.36
C LEU A 71 11.79 -18.97 -9.25
N VAL A 72 11.00 -18.13 -8.57
CA VAL A 72 11.43 -17.40 -7.38
C VAL A 72 10.86 -18.12 -6.17
N VAL A 73 11.73 -18.61 -5.29
CA VAL A 73 11.34 -19.15 -3.98
C VAL A 73 11.60 -18.06 -2.96
N ASP A 74 10.53 -17.59 -2.33
CA ASP A 74 10.55 -16.57 -1.28
C ASP A 74 9.88 -17.14 -0.04
N ASP A 75 10.59 -17.11 1.09
CA ASP A 75 10.10 -17.51 2.41
C ASP A 75 9.87 -16.31 3.34
N THR A 76 9.94 -15.08 2.79
CA THR A 76 9.72 -13.87 3.57
C THR A 76 8.24 -13.64 3.86
N THR A 77 7.96 -13.25 5.10
CA THR A 77 6.62 -12.84 5.53
C THR A 77 6.69 -11.41 6.06
N LEU A 78 5.70 -10.59 5.67
CA LEU A 78 5.61 -9.23 6.17
C LEU A 78 5.08 -9.27 7.62
N ASP A 79 5.92 -8.93 8.59
CA ASP A 79 5.55 -8.87 10.00
C ASP A 79 4.51 -7.77 10.26
N LYS A 80 3.25 -8.18 10.47
CA LYS A 80 2.11 -7.29 10.76
C LYS A 80 1.54 -7.61 12.14
N LEU A 81 2.18 -7.11 13.19
CA LEU A 81 1.81 -7.34 14.59
C LEU A 81 0.31 -7.11 14.92
N TYR A 82 -0.34 -6.18 14.22
CA TYR A 82 -1.75 -5.83 14.44
C TYR A 82 -2.73 -6.51 13.47
N ALA A 83 -2.23 -7.33 12.53
CA ALA A 83 -3.09 -8.09 11.64
C ALA A 83 -3.66 -9.30 12.38
N ARG A 84 -4.97 -9.51 12.26
CA ARG A 84 -5.67 -10.67 12.87
C ARG A 84 -5.60 -11.93 12.01
N LYS A 85 -5.48 -11.76 10.69
CA LYS A 85 -5.38 -12.84 9.71
C LYS A 85 -4.56 -12.34 8.53
N MET A 86 -3.61 -13.15 8.09
CA MET A 86 -2.91 -13.00 6.82
C MET A 86 -3.11 -14.28 6.04
N GLU A 87 -3.76 -14.18 4.87
CA GLU A 87 -4.02 -15.36 4.04
C GLU A 87 -2.71 -15.95 3.53
N LEU A 88 -2.65 -17.28 3.40
CA LEU A 88 -1.47 -18.06 3.00
C LEU A 88 -0.26 -18.03 3.96
N VAL A 89 -0.29 -17.22 5.03
CA VAL A 89 0.73 -17.24 6.08
C VAL A 89 0.39 -18.29 7.14
N THR A 90 1.33 -19.17 7.45
CA THR A 90 1.23 -20.21 8.48
C THR A 90 2.23 -19.97 9.61
N TYR A 91 2.19 -20.79 10.66
CA TYR A 91 3.16 -20.69 11.75
C TYR A 91 4.59 -20.94 11.27
N HIS A 92 5.50 -20.01 11.53
CA HIS A 92 6.91 -20.10 11.14
C HIS A 92 7.83 -19.42 12.15
N TRP A 93 9.11 -19.80 12.17
CA TRP A 93 10.09 -19.16 13.04
C TRP A 93 10.37 -17.73 12.58
N SER A 94 10.16 -16.75 13.46
CA SER A 94 10.57 -15.37 13.21
C SER A 94 11.97 -15.12 13.78
N GLY A 95 12.94 -14.80 12.91
CA GLY A 95 14.26 -14.36 13.37
C GLY A 95 14.22 -13.04 14.16
N LYS A 96 13.24 -12.18 13.87
CA LYS A 96 13.03 -10.90 14.56
C LYS A 96 12.49 -11.11 15.98
N HIS A 97 11.44 -11.92 16.12
CA HIS A 97 10.80 -12.18 17.42
C HIS A 97 11.46 -13.31 18.22
N ARG A 98 12.33 -14.10 17.58
CA ARG A 98 13.03 -15.27 18.14
C ARG A 98 12.07 -16.31 18.73
N GLN A 99 10.95 -16.52 18.05
CA GLN A 99 9.92 -17.50 18.39
C GLN A 99 9.11 -17.87 17.14
N VAL A 100 8.30 -18.92 17.24
CA VAL A 100 7.30 -19.24 16.22
C VAL A 100 6.17 -18.21 16.27
N VAL A 101 5.82 -17.62 15.13
CA VAL A 101 4.74 -16.64 14.94
C VAL A 101 3.75 -17.11 13.89
#